data_AF-A0A9D8PAT5-F1
#
_entry.id   AF-A0A9D8PAT5-F1
#
_cell.length_a   1.000
_cell.length_b   1.000
_cell.length_c   1.000
_cell.angle_alpha   90.00
_cell.angle_beta   90.00
_cell.angle_gamma   90.00
#
_symmetry.space_group_name_H-M   'P 1'
#
loop_
_entity.id
_entity.type
_entity.pdbx_description
1 polymer ?
#
loop_
_entity_poly.entity_id
_entity_poly.type
_entity_poly.pdbx_seq_one_letter_code
_entity_poly.pdbx_strand_id
1 'polypeptide(L)' 'MVEATVEACGVCGDSMETDYVANCAFCGRNFHLTWDTRKPIKDCGRFDLDEESLGLFFTCNPCLQTLGGPQRTLTRG' A
#
# COMPACT_ATOMS: atom_id res chain seq x y z
N MET A 1 -24.66 -3.74 -15.68
CA MET A 1 -23.54 -2.79 -15.78
C MET A 1 -22.95 -2.71 -14.38
N VAL A 2 -21.72 -3.21 -14.17
CA VAL A 2 -21.07 -3.08 -12.86
C VAL A 2 -20.50 -1.67 -12.79
N GLU A 3 -21.08 -0.82 -11.95
CA GLU A 3 -20.52 0.50 -11.64
C GLU A 3 -19.20 0.26 -10.90
N ALA A 4 -18.08 0.60 -11.53
CA ALA A 4 -16.78 0.57 -10.87
C ALA A 4 -16.79 1.65 -9.79
N THR A 5 -16.99 1.25 -8.54
CA THR A 5 -16.86 2.13 -7.39
C THR A 5 -15.44 2.66 -7.38
N VAL A 6 -15.28 3.96 -7.67
CA VAL A 6 -13.99 4.63 -7.60
C VAL A 6 -13.57 4.64 -6.14
N GLU A 7 -12.76 3.67 -5.74
CA GLU A 7 -12.29 3.58 -4.37
C GLU A 7 -11.37 4.76 -4.08
N ALA A 8 -11.56 5.39 -2.92
CA ALA A 8 -10.74 6.51 -2.46
C ALA A 8 -9.57 5.99 -1.62
N CYS A 9 -8.40 6.58 -1.81
CA CYS A 9 -7.21 6.18 -1.05
C CYS A 9 -7.36 6.52 0.43
N GLY A 10 -7.09 5.53 1.29
CA GLY A 10 -7.20 5.70 2.73
C GLY A 10 -6.21 6.66 3.38
N VAL A 11 -5.21 7.19 2.63
CA VAL A 11 -4.25 8.20 3.12
C VAL A 11 -4.59 9.59 2.61
N CYS A 12 -4.66 9.80 1.29
CA CYS A 12 -4.86 11.14 0.72
C CYS A 12 -6.32 11.48 0.41
N GLY A 13 -7.23 10.49 0.40
CA GLY A 13 -8.64 10.69 0.11
C GLY A 13 -8.97 10.91 -1.37
N ASP A 14 -7.98 10.98 -2.26
CA ASP A 14 -8.22 11.09 -3.70
C ASP A 14 -8.72 9.78 -4.30
N SER A 15 -9.47 9.91 -5.39
CA SER A 15 -9.89 8.81 -6.26
C SER A 15 -8.70 7.99 -6.76
N MET A 16 -8.80 6.67 -6.68
CA MET A 16 -7.78 5.75 -7.21
C MET A 16 -8.12 5.37 -8.66
N GLU A 17 -7.11 5.38 -9.53
CA GLU A 17 -7.21 4.75 -10.84
C GLU A 17 -7.17 3.23 -10.62
N THR A 18 -8.12 2.49 -11.19
CA THR A 18 -8.35 1.07 -10.89
C THR A 18 -7.12 0.17 -11.13
N ASP A 19 -6.23 0.60 -12.03
CA ASP A 19 -5.01 -0.12 -12.40
C ASP A 19 -3.82 0.14 -11.44
N TYR A 20 -3.94 1.15 -10.58
CA TYR A 20 -2.87 1.64 -9.70
C TYR A 20 -3.28 1.60 -8.23
N VAL A 21 -3.71 0.42 -7.79
CA VAL A 21 -4.21 0.16 -6.43
C VAL A 21 -3.36 -0.91 -5.74
N ALA A 22 -3.05 -0.68 -4.46
CA ALA A 22 -2.47 -1.68 -3.57
C ALA A 22 -3.25 -1.80 -2.27
N ASN A 23 -3.25 -3.01 -1.71
CA ASN A 23 -3.83 -3.28 -0.42
C ASN A 23 -2.75 -3.25 0.67
N CYS A 24 -3.01 -2.56 1.78
CA CYS A 24 -2.08 -2.57 2.90
C CYS A 24 -2.17 -3.89 3.66
N ALA A 25 -1.03 -4.59 3.80
CA ALA A 25 -0.95 -5.88 4.49
C ALA A 25 -1.38 -5.84 5.98
N PHE A 26 -1.45 -4.65 6.59
CA PHE A 26 -1.79 -4.48 8.01
C PHE A 26 -3.22 -4.00 8.24
N CYS A 27 -3.69 -3.01 7.48
CA CYS A 27 -5.04 -2.46 7.67
C CYS A 27 -6.07 -2.93 6.64
N GLY A 28 -5.64 -3.64 5.59
CA GLY A 28 -6.53 -4.22 4.58
C GLY A 28 -7.26 -3.21 3.69
N ARG A 29 -6.92 -1.92 3.78
CA ARG A 29 -7.50 -0.86 2.92
C ARG A 29 -6.73 -0.71 1.62
N ASN A 30 -7.39 -0.10 0.63
CA ASN A 30 -6.83 0.18 -0.69
C ASN A 30 -6.19 1.58 -0.76
N PHE A 31 -5.08 1.67 -1.47
CA PHE A 31 -4.23 2.86 -1.57
C PHE A 31 -3.65 3.03 -2.96
N HIS A 32 -3.30 4.28 -3.32
CA HIS A 32 -2.60 4.56 -4.57
C HIS A 32 -1.25 3.85 -4.58
N LEU A 33 -1.02 3.10 -5.64
CA LEU A 33 0.27 2.53 -5.93
C LEU A 33 0.50 2.59 -7.44
N THR A 34 1.54 3.30 -7.85
CA THR A 34 1.99 3.21 -9.23
C THR A 34 3.25 2.37 -9.35
N TRP A 35 3.24 1.50 -10.35
CA TRP A 35 4.41 0.74 -10.78
C TRP A 35 5.25 1.52 -11.81
N ASP A 36 4.80 2.70 -12.25
CA ASP A 36 5.52 3.55 -13.19
C ASP A 36 6.26 4.67 -12.42
N THR A 37 7.59 4.60 -12.42
CA THR A 37 8.47 5.56 -11.75
C THR A 37 8.48 6.95 -12.39
N ARG A 38 7.85 7.12 -13.56
CA ARG A 38 7.75 8.39 -14.30
C ARG A 38 6.43 9.11 -14.05
N LYS A 39 5.43 8.45 -13.43
CA LYS A 39 4.23 9.13 -12.96
C LYS A 39 4.48 9.78 -11.60
N PRO A 40 3.86 10.95 -11.31
CA PRO A 40 3.94 11.55 -9.98
C PRO A 40 3.27 10.61 -8.97
N ILE A 41 4.10 9.94 -8.17
CA ILE A 41 3.64 9.03 -7.11
C ILE A 41 3.26 9.88 -5.90
N LYS A 42 2.02 9.80 -5.44
CA LYS A 42 1.67 10.30 -4.10
C LYS A 42 2.22 9.31 -3.08
N ASP A 43 3.03 9.79 -2.15
CA ASP A 43 3.62 8.99 -1.08
C ASP A 43 2.53 8.62 -0.05
N CYS A 44 1.78 7.55 -0.35
CA CYS A 44 0.70 7.03 0.49
C CYS A 44 1.14 5.80 1.30
N GLY A 45 2.33 5.27 1.02
CA GLY A 45 2.87 4.05 1.59
C GLY A 45 4.13 3.61 0.86
N ARG A 46 4.65 2.46 1.27
CA ARG A 46 5.88 1.88 0.74
C ARG A 46 5.73 0.38 0.53
N PHE A 47 6.47 -0.13 -0.45
CA PHE A 47 6.74 -1.55 -0.60
C PHE A 47 7.97 -1.97 0.19
N ASP A 48 7.84 -3.10 0.88
CA ASP A 48 8.95 -3.78 1.50
C ASP A 48 8.95 -5.24 1.02
N LEU A 49 10.15 -5.79 0.89
CA LEU A 49 10.37 -7.20 0.56
C LEU A 49 10.62 -7.95 1.86
N ASP A 50 9.84 -8.99 2.11
CA ASP A 50 10.11 -9.91 3.21
C ASP A 50 11.19 -10.88 2.74
N GLU A 51 12.37 -10.83 3.34
CA GLU A 51 13.51 -11.64 2.91
C GLU A 51 13.29 -13.15 3.18
N GLU A 52 12.46 -13.50 4.17
CA GLU A 52 12.16 -14.89 4.53
C GLU A 52 11.19 -15.56 3.56
N SER A 53 10.07 -14.90 3.27
CA SER A 53 9.05 -15.39 2.35
C SER A 53 9.30 -14.98 0.89
N LEU A 54 10.30 -14.13 0.64
CA LEU A 54 10.55 -13.46 -0.64
C LEU A 54 9.29 -12.77 -1.18
N GLY A 55 8.40 -12.35 -0.28
CA GLY A 55 7.11 -11.76 -0.58
C GLY A 55 7.20 -10.24 -0.61
N LEU A 56 6.59 -9.62 -1.62
CA LEU A 56 6.44 -8.17 -1.68
C LEU A 56 5.14 -7.76 -0.98
N PHE A 57 5.21 -6.84 -0.02
CA PHE A 57 4.03 -6.34 0.69
C PHE A 57 4.02 -4.81 0.73
N PHE A 58 2.81 -4.26 0.61
CA PHE A 58 2.59 -2.82 0.70
C PHE A 58 2.14 -2.43 2.11
N THR A 59 2.73 -1.38 2.65
CA THR A 59 2.34 -0.80 3.95
C THR A 59 2.03 0.68 3.78
N CYS A 60 0.84 1.12 4.21
CA CYS A 60 0.47 2.53 4.14
C CYS A 60 1.20 3.37 5.20
N ASN A 61 1.39 4.66 4.94
CA ASN A 61 2.10 5.58 5.84
C ASN A 61 1.55 5.61 7.28
N PRO A 62 0.23 5.58 7.54
CA PRO A 62 -0.31 5.47 8.89
C PRO A 62 0.09 4.19 9.62
N CYS A 63 0.12 3.05 8.92
CA CYS A 63 0.58 1.78 9.48
C CYS A 63 2.08 1.83 9.74
N LEU A 64 2.89 2.34 8.80
CA LEU A 64 4.34 2.50 8.99
C LEU A 64 4.68 3.33 10.24
N GLN A 65 3.94 4.41 10.49
CA GLN A 65 4.14 5.25 11.67
C GLN A 65 3.76 4.53 12.96
N THR A 66 2.65 3.78 12.96
CA THR A 66 2.20 3.00 14.13
C THR A 66 3.17 1.86 14.46
N LEU A 67 3.74 1.25 13.43
CA LEU A 67 4.67 0.14 13.53
C LEU A 67 6.11 0.58 13.87
N GLY A 68 6.38 1.89 13.93
CA GLY A 68 7.68 2.42 14.36
C GLY A 68 8.77 2.44 13.28
N GLY A 69 8.41 2.46 11.98
CA GLY A 69 9.39 2.33 10.88
C GLY A 69 9.70 0.86 10.55
N PRO A 70 10.58 0.57 9.56
CA PRO A 70 10.66 -0.73 8.90
C PRO A 70 10.94 -1.84 9.91
N GLN A 71 9.88 -2.58 10.24
CA GLN A 71 9.94 -3.71 11.14
C GLN A 71 10.61 -4.84 10.39
N ARG A 72 11.83 -5.13 10.82
CA ARG A 72 12.56 -6.35 10.52
C ARG A 72 11.64 -7.53 10.80
N THR A 73 11.42 -8.38 9.80
CA THR A 73 10.98 -9.78 9.91
C THR A 73 9.80 -10.00 10.86
N LEU A 74 8.59 -10.12 10.31
CA LEU A 74 7.47 -10.76 11.00
C LEU A 74 7.79 -12.25 11.19
N THR A 75 8.60 -12.60 12.20
CA THR A 75 8.66 -13.97 12.71
C THR A 75 7.34 -14.25 13.41
N ARG A 76 6.38 -14.85 12.68
CA ARG A 76 5.20 -15.50 13.28
C ARG A 76 5.74 -16.65 14.14
N GLY A 77 5.43 -16.61 15.44
CA GLY A 77 5.69 -17.69 16.38
C GLY A 77 4.80 -18.91 16.15
#